data_AF-A0A931RTT1-F1
#
_entry.id   AF-A0A931RTT1-F1
#
_cell.length_a   1.000
_cell.length_b   1.000
_cell.length_c   1.000
_cell.angle_alpha   90.00
_cell.angle_beta   90.00
_cell.angle_gamma   90.00
#
_symmetry.space_group_name_H-M   'P 1'
#
loop_
_entity.id
_entity.type
_entity.pdbx_description
1 polymer ?
#
loop_
_entity_poly.entity_id
_entity_poly.type
_entity_poly.pdbx_seq_one_letter_code
_entity_poly.pdbx_strand_id
1 'polypeptide(L)'
;MKTIVIDSKEEEKVKKELEDRQDAEGLRLKRFLNMPDLSRTPGSPLKEIVDRASKVKSLEGFDVIQVPEIVSTHILFDLFNMPEGHPARSKLLVLLLK
;
A
#
# COMPACT_ATOMS: atom_id res chain seq x y z
N MET A 1 3.53 1.68 -20.98
CA MET A 1 3.04 1.41 -19.62
C MET A 1 1.54 1.26 -19.65
N LYS A 2 1.03 0.06 -19.38
CA LYS A 2 -0.35 -0.09 -18.96
C LYS A 2 -0.41 0.06 -17.44
N THR A 3 -1.51 0.62 -16.94
CA THR A 3 -1.78 0.64 -15.51
C THR A 3 -2.69 -0.54 -15.18
N ILE A 4 -2.22 -1.42 -14.30
CA ILE A 4 -2.96 -2.59 -13.81
C ILE A 4 -3.38 -2.28 -12.39
N VAL A 5 -4.69 -2.27 -12.12
CA VAL A 5 -5.23 -2.08 -10.77
C VAL A 5 -5.64 -3.43 -10.23
N ILE A 6 -5.13 -3.78 -9.05
CA ILE A 6 -5.45 -5.04 -8.35
C ILE A 6 -6.43 -4.69 -7.23
N ASP A 7 -7.69 -5.01 -7.44
CA ASP A 7 -8.74 -4.81 -6.43
C ASP A 7 -8.78 -5.98 -5.43
N SER A 8 -8.84 -5.65 -4.14
CA SER A 8 -8.96 -6.63 -3.06
C SER A 8 -10.30 -6.49 -2.34
N LYS A 9 -11.16 -7.51 -2.46
CA LYS A 9 -12.42 -7.58 -1.69
C LYS A 9 -12.18 -7.62 -0.18
N GLU A 10 -11.04 -8.18 0.24
CA GLU A 10 -10.65 -8.24 1.64
C GLU A 10 -10.31 -6.85 2.18
N GLU A 11 -9.62 -6.02 1.40
CA GLU A 11 -9.33 -4.64 1.77
C GLU A 11 -10.61 -3.84 2.01
N GLU A 12 -11.59 -3.92 1.12
CA GLU A 12 -12.86 -3.21 1.29
C GLU A 12 -13.60 -3.65 2.57
N LYS A 13 -13.56 -4.94 2.88
CA LYS A 13 -14.16 -5.48 4.10
C LYS A 13 -13.45 -4.94 5.34
N VAL A 14 -12.12 -4.97 5.38
CA VAL A 14 -11.34 -4.47 6.51
C VAL A 14 -11.48 -2.95 6.67
N LYS A 15 -11.54 -2.19 5.57
CA LYS A 15 -11.80 -0.74 5.63
C LYS A 15 -13.16 -0.45 6.28
N LYS A 16 -14.20 -1.23 5.95
CA LYS A 16 -15.52 -1.11 6.61
C LYS A 16 -15.47 -1.48 8.09
N GLU A 17 -14.82 -2.58 8.46
CA GLU A 17 -14.66 -2.95 9.87
C GLU A 17 -13.85 -1.90 10.66
N LEU A 18 -12.89 -1.24 10.01
CA LEU A 18 -12.10 -0.17 10.60
C LEU A 18 -12.93 1.09 10.85
N GLU A 19 -13.90 1.44 10.00
CA GLU A 19 -14.81 2.59 10.18
C GLU A 19 -15.50 2.58 11.55
N ASP A 20 -15.82 1.41 12.10
CA ASP A 20 -16.49 1.28 13.40
C ASP A 20 -15.54 1.39 14.60
N ARG A 21 -14.22 1.29 14.40
CA ARG A 21 -13.22 1.35 15.47
C ARG A 21 -13.01 2.77 16.00
N GLN A 22 -13.16 2.95 17.32
CA GLN A 22 -12.97 4.22 18.03
C GLN A 22 -11.77 4.22 19.00
N ASP A 23 -11.04 3.10 19.07
CA ASP A 23 -9.82 3.02 19.86
C ASP A 23 -8.69 3.86 19.24
N ALA A 24 -7.70 4.24 20.05
CA ALA A 24 -6.61 5.11 19.63
C ALA A 24 -5.82 4.57 18.42
N GLU A 25 -5.68 3.24 18.31
CA GLU A 25 -5.03 2.60 17.16
C GLU A 25 -5.91 2.67 15.91
N GLY A 26 -7.20 2.34 16.03
CA GLY A 26 -8.17 2.47 14.94
C GLY A 26 -8.20 3.89 14.35
N LEU A 27 -8.24 4.92 15.20
CA LEU A 27 -8.20 6.32 14.76
C LEU A 27 -6.88 6.68 14.06
N ARG A 28 -5.74 6.17 14.55
CA ARG A 28 -4.43 6.39 13.93
C ARG A 28 -4.37 5.76 12.53
N LEU A 29 -4.89 4.55 12.38
CA LEU A 29 -4.95 3.84 11.10
C LEU A 29 -5.86 4.55 10.10
N LYS A 30 -7.06 4.98 10.52
CA LYS A 30 -7.96 5.80 9.68
C LYS A 30 -7.28 7.05 9.18
N ARG A 31 -6.62 7.80 10.08
CA ARG A 31 -5.90 9.02 9.71
C ARG A 31 -4.85 8.73 8.63
N PHE A 32 -4.09 7.66 8.78
CA PHE A 32 -3.04 7.27 7.84
C PHE A 32 -3.60 6.82 6.48
N LEU A 33 -4.62 5.98 6.47
CA LEU A 33 -5.30 5.54 5.24
C LEU A 33 -5.93 6.71 4.48
N ASN A 34 -6.40 7.74 5.17
CA ASN A 34 -6.98 8.93 4.55
C ASN A 34 -5.94 9.97 4.09
N MET A 35 -4.64 9.80 4.38
CA MET A 35 -3.62 10.73 3.88
C MET A 35 -3.50 10.62 2.35
N PRO A 36 -3.44 11.72 1.59
CA PRO A 36 -3.26 11.64 0.15
C PRO A 36 -1.87 11.07 -0.19
N ASP A 37 -1.81 10.19 -1.18
CA ASP A 37 -0.54 9.76 -1.75
C ASP A 37 0.03 10.88 -2.64
N LEU A 38 1.04 11.57 -2.12
CA LEU A 38 1.69 12.69 -2.80
C LEU A 38 2.50 12.26 -4.03
N SER A 39 2.89 11.00 -4.13
CA SER A 39 3.58 10.45 -5.31
C SER A 39 2.63 10.30 -6.50
N ARG A 40 1.31 10.29 -6.24
CA ARG A 40 0.24 10.19 -7.24
C ARG A 40 -0.56 11.49 -7.41
N THR A 41 -0.41 12.44 -6.49
CA THR A 41 -1.16 13.70 -6.46
C THR A 41 -0.70 14.66 -7.58
N PRO A 42 -1.59 15.13 -8.46
CA PRO A 42 -1.25 16.13 -9.48
C PRO A 42 -0.71 17.42 -8.86
N GLY A 43 0.34 18.01 -9.46
CA GLY A 43 0.98 19.22 -8.95
C GLY A 43 1.91 19.02 -7.75
N SER A 44 1.98 17.80 -7.18
CA SER A 44 2.96 17.46 -6.16
C SER A 44 4.37 17.35 -6.76
N PRO A 45 5.41 17.90 -6.11
CA PRO A 45 6.80 17.68 -6.51
C PRO A 45 7.19 16.20 -6.54
N LEU A 46 6.58 15.36 -5.69
CA LEU A 46 6.85 13.92 -5.67
C LEU A 46 6.31 13.22 -6.91
N LYS A 47 5.15 13.66 -7.43
CA LYS A 47 4.60 13.14 -8.68
C LYS A 47 5.54 13.39 -9.87
N GLU A 48 6.14 14.57 -9.93
CA GLU A 48 7.12 14.91 -10.98
C GLU A 48 8.34 13.99 -10.94
N ILE A 49 8.84 13.67 -9.74
CA ILE A 49 9.97 12.74 -9.57
C ILE A 49 9.60 11.33 -10.04
N VAL A 50 8.42 10.83 -9.66
CA VAL A 50 7.93 9.51 -10.10
C VAL A 50 7.76 9.45 -11.61
N ASP A 51 7.21 10.51 -12.22
CA ASP A 51 6.99 10.58 -13.66
C ASP A 51 8.30 10.62 -14.45
N ARG A 52 9.33 11.26 -13.91
CA ARG A 52 10.66 11.24 -14.52
C ARG A 52 11.34 9.89 -14.36
N ALA A 53 11.30 9.33 -13.16
CA ALA A 53 11.93 8.04 -12.87
C ALA A 53 11.30 6.89 -13.65
N SER A 54 9.97 6.88 -13.83
CA SER A 54 9.26 5.83 -14.59
C SER A 54 9.53 5.87 -16.11
N LYS A 55 10.00 6.99 -16.65
CA LYS A 55 10.28 7.17 -18.08
C LYS A 55 11.73 6.87 -18.48
N VAL A 56 12.57 6.40 -17.56
CA VAL A 56 13.94 5.99 -17.92
C VAL A 56 13.92 4.81 -18.88
N LYS A 57 14.88 4.77 -19.80
CA LYS A 57 14.96 3.76 -20.85
C LYS A 57 14.96 2.31 -20.32
N SER A 58 15.55 2.08 -19.15
CA SER A 58 15.60 0.75 -18.53
C SER A 58 14.22 0.24 -18.06
N LEU A 59 13.22 1.12 -17.94
CA LEU A 59 11.85 0.78 -17.56
C LEU A 59 10.89 0.84 -18.76
N GLU A 60 11.39 0.98 -19.99
CA GLU A 60 10.57 0.90 -21.19
C GLU A 60 9.92 -0.48 -21.31
N GLY A 61 8.63 -0.50 -21.64
CA GLY A 61 7.85 -1.73 -21.76
C GLY A 61 7.35 -2.33 -20.44
N PHE A 62 7.72 -1.77 -19.29
CA PHE A 62 7.17 -2.19 -17.99
C PHE A 62 5.73 -1.67 -17.81
N ASP A 63 4.98 -2.36 -16.95
CA ASP A 63 3.64 -1.95 -16.53
C ASP A 63 3.66 -1.34 -15.13
N VAL A 64 2.69 -0.47 -14.87
CA VAL A 64 2.48 0.14 -13.56
C VAL A 64 1.44 -0.69 -12.83
N ILE A 65 1.83 -1.37 -11.75
CA ILE A 65 0.91 -2.17 -10.94
C ILE A 65 0.50 -1.38 -9.70
N GLN A 66 -0.79 -1.11 -9.56
CA GLN A 66 -1.39 -0.59 -8.34
C GLN A 66 -1.89 -1.76 -7.51
N VAL A 67 -1.26 -1.94 -6.35
CA VAL A 67 -1.59 -2.97 -5.36
C VAL A 67 -2.52 -2.40 -4.28
N PRO A 68 -3.32 -3.27 -3.64
CA PRO A 68 -4.14 -2.88 -2.49
C PRO A 68 -3.30 -2.30 -1.36
N GLU A 69 -3.92 -1.39 -0.62
CA GLU A 69 -3.31 -0.71 0.53
C GLU A 69 -3.24 -1.64 1.76
N ILE A 70 -4.23 -2.52 1.91
CA ILE A 70 -4.31 -3.48 3.01
C ILE A 70 -4.13 -4.89 2.44
N VAL A 71 -3.12 -5.60 2.93
CA VAL A 71 -2.80 -6.96 2.51
C VAL A 71 -2.78 -7.88 3.73
N SER A 72 -3.23 -9.13 3.56
CA SER A 72 -3.20 -10.11 4.64
C SER A 72 -1.76 -10.44 5.06
N THR A 73 -1.56 -10.70 6.35
CA THR A 73 -0.27 -11.11 6.88
C THR A 73 0.22 -12.42 6.29
N HIS A 74 -0.69 -13.31 5.88
CA HIS A 74 -0.36 -14.54 5.16
C HIS A 74 0.32 -14.24 3.82
N ILE A 75 -0.28 -13.38 2.98
CA ILE A 75 0.33 -12.99 1.71
C ILE A 75 1.66 -12.27 1.95
N LEU A 76 1.72 -11.39 2.96
CA LEU A 76 2.89 -10.57 3.21
C LEU A 76 4.09 -11.33 3.80
N PHE A 77 3.87 -12.36 4.60
CA PHE A 77 4.93 -13.06 5.33
C PHE A 77 5.15 -14.49 4.88
N ASP A 78 4.08 -15.24 4.60
CA ASP A 78 4.21 -16.65 4.20
C ASP A 78 4.71 -16.76 2.76
N LEU A 79 4.25 -15.88 1.85
CA LEU A 79 4.73 -15.85 0.46
C LEU A 79 6.23 -15.56 0.36
N PHE A 80 6.77 -14.78 1.29
CA PHE A 80 8.19 -14.42 1.34
C PHE A 80 9.01 -15.29 2.31
N ASN A 81 8.47 -16.43 2.76
CA ASN A 81 9.14 -17.38 3.65
C ASN A 81 9.69 -16.75 4.95
N MET A 82 9.07 -15.69 5.47
CA MET A 82 9.48 -15.11 6.76
C MET A 82 8.91 -16.00 7.87
N PRO A 83 9.64 -16.70 8.74
CA PRO A 83 9.05 -17.63 9.72
C PRO A 83 8.35 -16.94 10.90
N GLU A 84 7.59 -17.70 11.70
CA GLU A 84 7.09 -17.22 13.00
C GLU A 84 8.24 -16.72 13.89
N GLY A 85 8.03 -15.59 14.56
CA GLY A 85 9.08 -14.94 15.35
C GLY A 85 10.04 -14.03 14.56
N HIS A 86 9.92 -13.96 13.23
CA HIS A 86 10.67 -12.99 12.43
C HIS A 86 10.32 -11.54 12.85
N PRO A 87 11.30 -10.62 13.03
CA PRO A 87 11.03 -9.25 13.49
C PRO A 87 10.00 -8.49 12.65
N ALA A 88 9.95 -8.77 11.34
CA ALA A 88 8.95 -8.18 10.44
C ALA A 88 7.51 -8.64 10.74
N ARG A 89 7.30 -9.81 11.38
CA ARG A 89 5.98 -10.31 11.81
C ARG A 89 5.47 -9.68 13.11
N SER A 90 6.15 -8.67 13.66
CA SER A 90 5.68 -8.00 14.88
C SER A 90 4.33 -7.31 14.65
N LYS A 91 3.54 -7.13 15.72
CA LYS A 91 2.11 -6.71 15.73
C LYS A 91 1.77 -5.43 14.96
N LEU A 92 2.75 -4.69 14.46
CA LEU A 92 2.59 -3.36 13.88
C LEU A 92 2.99 -3.27 12.40
N LEU A 93 2.78 -4.34 11.62
CA LEU A 93 3.03 -4.27 10.18
C LEU A 93 1.73 -4.10 9.38
N VAL A 94 1.31 -2.84 9.26
CA VAL A 94 0.52 -2.40 8.11
C VAL A 94 1.54 -1.87 7.10
N LEU A 95 1.95 -2.71 6.14
CA LEU A 95 2.86 -2.32 5.06
C LEU A 95 2.06 -1.57 3.99
N LEU A 96 1.83 -0.28 4.24
CA LEU A 96 1.21 0.65 3.29
C LEU A 96 2.32 1.49 2.63
N LEU A 97 2.71 1.11 1.42
CA LEU A 97 3.55 1.93 0.56
C LEU A 97 2.67 2.98 -0.13
N LYS A 98 2.59 4.18 0.45
CA LYS A 98 2.21 5.41 -0.26
C LYS A 98 3.47 6.10 -0.77
#